data_AF-A0A1I7K5R8-F1
#
_entry.id   AF-A0A1I7K5R8-F1
#
_cell.length_a   1.000
_cell.length_b   1.000
_cell.length_c   1.000
_cell.angle_alpha   90.00
_cell.angle_beta   90.00
_cell.angle_gamma   90.00
#
_symmetry.space_group_name_H-M   'P 1'
#
loop_
_entity.id
_entity.type
_entity.pdbx_description
1 polymer ?
#
loop_
_entity_poly.entity_id
_entity_poly.type
_entity_poly.pdbx_seq_one_letter_code
_entity_poly.pdbx_strand_id
1 'polypeptide(L)' 'MLSLDDIVAAAAGDERDALRRAMAEDLETAAARRGGPGFVGASTPADLARALGRERRARLSTGTPRRGDPGRRQA' A
#
# COMPACT_ATOMS: atom_id res chain seq x y z
N MET A 1 -19.18 -10.00 7.32
CA MET A 1 -17.97 -9.52 8.02
C MET A 1 -18.42 -8.37 8.90
N LEU A 2 -18.17 -8.43 10.21
CA LEU A 2 -18.53 -7.33 11.10
C LEU A 2 -17.62 -6.13 10.80
N SER A 3 -18.21 -4.94 10.71
CA SER A 3 -17.44 -3.71 10.56
C SER A 3 -16.84 -3.30 11.90
N LEU A 4 -15.85 -2.41 11.85
CA LEU A 4 -15.25 -1.88 13.06
C LEU A 4 -16.29 -1.16 13.94
N ASP A 5 -17.17 -0.37 13.33
CA ASP A 5 -18.22 0.34 14.04
C ASP A 5 -19.18 -0.63 14.73
N ASP A 6 -19.43 -1.81 14.16
CA ASP A 6 -20.27 -2.84 14.78
C ASP A 6 -19.61 -3.44 16.03
N ILE A 7 -18.29 -3.64 16.01
CA ILE A 7 -17.52 -4.17 17.14
C ILE A 7 -17.44 -3.14 18.27
N VAL A 8 -17.16 -1.88 17.92
CA VAL A 8 -17.18 -0.74 18.84
C VAL A 8 -18.57 -0.58 19.45
N ALA A 9 -19.64 -0.71 18.64
CA ALA A 9 -21.02 -0.59 19.10
C ALA A 9 -21.45 -1.73 20.03
N ALA A 10 -20.88 -2.93 19.88
CA ALA A 10 -21.14 -4.07 20.75
C ALA A 10 -20.40 -3.99 22.09
N ALA A 11 -19.26 -3.28 22.16
CA ALA A 11 -18.51 -3.06 23.40
C ALA A 11 -19.24 -2.06 24.33
N ALA A 12 -19.30 -2.39 25.63
CA ALA A 12 -19.91 -1.54 26.65
C ALA A 12 -18.93 -0.47 27.14
N GLY A 13 -19.36 0.80 27.18
CA GLY A 13 -18.71 1.93 27.86
C GLY A 13 -17.17 1.95 27.78
N ASP A 14 -16.52 1.61 28.89
CA ASP A 14 -15.07 1.69 29.05
C ASP A 14 -14.29 0.78 28.08
N GLU A 15 -14.85 -0.38 27.72
CA GLU A 15 -14.24 -1.29 26.75
C GLU A 15 -14.20 -0.67 25.35
N ARG A 16 -15.25 0.09 25.00
CA ARG A 16 -15.32 0.84 23.73
C ARG A 16 -14.26 1.93 23.68
N ASP A 17 -14.07 2.66 24.77
CA ASP A 17 -13.11 3.75 24.83
C ASP A 17 -11.66 3.24 24.86
N ALA A 18 -11.41 2.11 25.52
CA ALA A 18 -10.14 1.41 25.43
C ALA A 18 -9.84 0.95 23.99
N LEU A 19 -10.83 0.35 23.31
CA LEU A 19 -10.71 -0.09 21.92
C LEU A 19 -10.42 1.09 20.98
N ARG A 20 -11.17 2.21 21.12
CA ARG A 20 -10.96 3.42 20.33
C ARG A 20 -9.56 3.99 20.52
N ARG A 21 -9.06 4.03 21.77
CA ARG A 21 -7.72 4.53 22.08
C ARG A 21 -6.64 3.65 21.45
N ALA A 22 -6.72 2.33 21.63
CA ALA A 22 -5.77 1.39 21.03
C ALA A 22 -5.72 1.52 19.50
N MET A 23 -6.88 1.67 18.86
CA MET A 23 -6.94 1.85 17.41
C MET A 23 -6.41 3.19 16.93
N ALA A 24 -6.61 4.27 17.68
CA ALA A 24 -6.03 5.56 17.36
C ALA A 24 -4.49 5.49 17.37
N GLU A 25 -3.92 4.82 18.37
CA GLU A 25 -2.46 4.60 18.47
C GLU A 25 -1.91 3.75 17.32
N ASP A 26 -2.63 2.69 16.93
CA ASP A 26 -2.26 1.86 15.77
C ASP A 26 -2.32 2.63 14.45
N LEU A 27 -3.35 3.44 14.25
CA LEU A 27 -3.50 4.28 13.06
C LEU A 27 -2.41 5.35 12.98
N GLU A 28 -2.06 5.96 14.11
CA GLU A 28 -0.96 6.93 14.20
C GLU A 28 0.39 6.27 13.88
N THR A 29 0.61 5.06 14.40
CA THR A 29 1.79 4.24 14.10
C THR A 29 1.85 3.86 12.62
N ALA A 30 0.72 3.50 12.01
CA ALA A 30 0.64 3.19 10.59
C ALA A 30 0.84 4.44 9.71
N ALA A 31 0.29 5.59 10.13
CA ALA A 31 0.49 6.88 9.46
C ALA A 31 1.95 7.32 9.52
N ALA A 32 2.63 7.14 10.66
CA ALA A 32 4.07 7.40 10.80
C ALA A 32 4.93 6.50 9.88
N ARG A 33 4.42 5.34 9.47
CA ARG A 33 5.06 4.42 8.52
C ARG A 33 4.71 4.69 7.05
N ARG A 34 3.86 5.67 6.74
CA ARG A 34 3.64 6.09 5.34
C ARG A 34 4.92 6.68 4.75
N GLY A 35 5.25 6.28 3.53
CA GLY A 35 6.42 6.80 2.81
C GLY A 35 7.68 5.92 2.86
N GLY A 36 7.58 4.68 3.35
CA GLY A 36 8.67 3.70 3.27
C GLY A 36 9.00 3.26 1.83
N PRO A 37 10.08 2.49 1.63
CA PRO A 37 10.48 1.99 0.30
C PRO A 37 9.32 1.31 -0.44
N GLY A 38 9.07 1.73 -1.68
CA GLY A 38 7.94 1.24 -2.49
C GLY A 38 6.63 2.02 -2.31
N PHE A 39 6.57 2.99 -1.39
CA PHE A 39 5.46 3.92 -1.28
C PHE A 39 5.68 5.14 -2.18
N VAL A 40 4.66 5.52 -2.95
CA VAL A 40 4.72 6.68 -3.83
C VAL A 40 3.75 7.74 -3.29
N GLY A 41 4.29 8.90 -2.93
CA GLY A 41 3.47 10.08 -2.65
C GLY A 41 2.77 10.56 -3.92
N ALA A 42 1.45 10.41 -3.99
CA ALA A 42 0.64 10.90 -5.09
C ALA A 42 -0.69 11.46 -4.55
N SER A 43 -1.04 12.65 -4.98
CA SER A 43 -2.32 13.31 -4.65
C SER A 43 -3.42 12.98 -5.67
N THR A 44 -3.04 12.60 -6.89
CA THR A 44 -3.98 12.19 -7.94
C THR A 44 -3.60 10.84 -8.57
N PRO A 45 -4.57 10.10 -9.14
CA PRO A 45 -4.27 8.89 -9.90
C PRO A 45 -3.27 9.12 -11.05
N ALA A 46 -3.31 10.30 -11.66
CA ALA A 46 -2.38 10.67 -12.73
C ALA A 46 -0.94 10.78 -12.22
N ASP A 47 -0.72 11.31 -11.01
CA ASP A 47 0.60 11.44 -10.42
C ASP A 47 1.18 10.07 -10.05
N LEU A 48 0.33 9.17 -9.55
CA LEU A 48 0.70 7.78 -9.32
C LEU A 48 1.12 7.09 -10.63
N ALA A 49 0.31 7.22 -11.69
CA ALA A 49 0.61 6.63 -12.99
C ALA A 49 1.91 7.18 -13.60
N ARG A 50 2.22 8.47 -13.40
CA ARG A 50 3.48 9.08 -13.83
C ARG A 50 4.67 8.52 -13.04
N ALA A 51 4.55 8.45 -11.72
CA ALA A 51 5.62 7.96 -10.84
C ALA A 51 5.91 6.47 -11.09
N LEU A 52 4.88 5.61 -11.04
CA LEU A 52 5.03 4.18 -11.31
C LEU A 52 5.36 3.89 -12.77
N GLY A 53 4.85 4.69 -13.71
CA GLY A 53 5.12 4.53 -15.13
C GLY A 53 6.59 4.78 -15.48
N ARG A 54 7.26 5.75 -14.82
CA ARG A 54 8.70 5.98 -14.96
C ARG A 54 9.50 4.79 -14.43
N GLU A 55 9.18 4.32 -13.24
CA GLU A 55 9.87 3.17 -12.63
C GLU A 55 9.68 1.89 -13.45
N ARG A 56 8.46 1.63 -13.94
CA ARG A 56 8.17 0.50 -14.84
C ARG A 56 9.00 0.56 -16.12
N ARG A 57 9.14 1.75 -16.73
CA ARG A 57 9.99 1.93 -17.92
C ARG A 57 11.48 1.76 -17.59
N ALA A 58 11.94 2.27 -16.45
CA ALA A 58 13.32 2.10 -16.01
C ALA A 58 13.66 0.62 -15.80
N ARG A 59 12.79 -0.16 -15.14
CA ARG A 59 12.97 -1.62 -14.99
C ARG A 59 13.04 -2.38 -16.33
N LEU A 60 12.25 -1.94 -17.31
CA LEU A 60 12.27 -2.51 -18.67
C LEU A 60 13.52 -2.08 -19.45
N SER A 61 14.03 -0.88 -19.20
CA SER A 61 15.24 -0.33 -19.84
C SER A 61 16.54 -0.89 -19.25
N THR A 62 16.56 -1.26 -17.97
CA THR A 62 17.73 -1.87 -17.31
C THR A 62 17.86 -3.36 -17.58
N GLY A 63 17.04 -3.92 -18.48
CA GLY A 63 17.27 -5.25 -19.05
C GLY A 63 17.25 -6.38 -18.03
N THR A 64 16.44 -6.32 -16.96
CA THR A 64 16.14 -7.57 -16.24
C THR A 64 15.31 -8.42 -17.17
N PRO A 65 15.81 -9.56 -17.67
CA PRO A 65 15.02 -10.41 -18.55
C PRO A 65 13.78 -10.81 -17.77
N ARG A 66 12.61 -10.62 -18.39
CA ARG A 66 11.39 -11.27 -17.92
C ARG A 66 11.74 -12.75 -17.82
N ARG A 67 11.69 -13.32 -16.62
CA ARG A 67 11.81 -14.76 -16.38
C ARG A 67 10.79 -15.45 -17.29
N GLY A 68 11.23 -15.91 -18.46
CA GLY A 68 10.37 -16.53 -19.47
C GLY A 68 10.43 -15.98 -20.91
N ASP A 69 11.45 -15.24 -21.35
CA ASP A 69 11.64 -14.97 -22.79
C ASP A 69 12.58 -16.03 -23.42
N PRO A 70 12.06 -17.11 -24.04
CA PRO A 70 12.89 -18.03 -24.79
C PRO A 70 13.29 -17.31 -26.08
N GLY A 71 14.55 -16.90 -26.14
CA GLY A 71 15.11 -16.15 -27.26
C GLY A 71 14.68 -16.71 -28.61
N ARG A 72 14.21 -15.80 -29.47
CA ARG A 72 14.09 -16.04 -30.91
C ARG A 72 15.41 -16.61 -31.40
N ARG A 73 15.44 -17.91 -31.70
CA ARG A 73 16.47 -18.50 -32.54
C ARG A 73 16.31 -17.84 -33.91
N GLN A 74 17.32 -17.07 -34.31
CA GLN A 74 17.47 -16.66 -35.70
C GLN A 74 17.72 -17.91 -36.55
N ALA A 75 17.08 -17.92 -37.72
CA ALA A 75 17.18 -18.94 -38.75
C ALA A 75 18.60 -19.01 -39.35
#